data_AF-A0A0E2APP7-F1
#
_entry.id   AF-A0A0E2APP7-F1
#
_cell.length_a   1.000
_cell.length_b   1.000
_cell.length_c   1.000
_cell.angle_alpha   90.00
_cell.angle_beta   90.00
_cell.angle_gamma   90.00
#
_symmetry.space_group_name_H-M   'P 1'
#
loop_
_entity.id
_entity.type
_entity.pdbx_description
1 polymer ?
#
loop_
_entity_poly.entity_id
_entity_poly.type
_entity_poly.pdbx_seq_one_letter_code
_entity_poly.pdbx_strand_id
1 'polypeptide(L)'
;MLQNTSTLTIQSGAEVSLSDQLICNTYSTICNFGDLKTKNMKLNTNDILYNGHKTDITNSLDASQGGNIHNFGKLDVENTIKLNTPSIVYNAPECKIEAKTYEAAGSTNVNFGEMEFDTYDSGGAGGSLYNNCMLFVEHMKAGGIVYLDHGVIAEEKEDDEENELFEEADDIEFYDNAKVTLANGSMIKAKNIIAKSGLSVNGEGNETSLLKATEKVQIQNWDVRFNGRLCITGKISCSNPDMYQAGSEVTFSESPDVIITGCNGKAEVPDPAPEPSDPVFPIIVDDNHNYTYLFEDQWPLYGDYDMNDIVLEVKKRKISIDKHNKVTEFDLSVELRAVGAQKTIAAAIMFDEIPASAVTQAVTYADNYQPVSFELTDKNIEKGQEYAVVPLFDNAHALMERPTGSFVNTISGSDNNQKNTQTIHFTLRFDSSVAPSSDALNINNLNIFIITDRGSKRKEIHVAGYRPTLLANTELFGGNNDASSLNGKKYYISKDNLAWGIMVPTQFKWPLEYTQIQKAYSQFAGWVTTGGADNKKWWNDFDNTKVFQTNKN
;
A
#
# COMPACT_ATOMS: atom_id res chain seq x y z
N MET A 1 -35.71 -55.84 -8.41
CA MET A 1 -34.79 -56.16 -9.51
C MET A 1 -35.49 -55.85 -10.82
N LEU A 2 -34.90 -55.00 -11.66
CA LEU A 2 -35.37 -54.75 -13.02
C LEU A 2 -34.81 -55.83 -13.95
N GLN A 3 -35.62 -56.35 -14.87
CA GLN A 3 -35.15 -57.30 -15.88
C GLN A 3 -34.36 -56.57 -16.97
N ASN A 4 -33.67 -57.31 -17.85
CA ASN A 4 -32.97 -56.72 -18.99
C ASN A 4 -33.89 -55.79 -19.78
N THR A 5 -33.35 -54.67 -20.28
CA THR A 5 -34.08 -53.70 -21.12
C THR A 5 -35.34 -53.11 -20.47
N SER A 6 -35.46 -53.16 -19.14
CA SER A 6 -36.61 -52.63 -18.42
C SER A 6 -36.40 -51.19 -18.00
N THR A 7 -37.49 -50.42 -17.94
CA THR A 7 -37.48 -49.05 -17.44
C THR A 7 -38.34 -48.93 -16.18
N LEU A 8 -37.78 -48.34 -15.12
CA LEU A 8 -38.51 -47.86 -13.97
C LEU A 8 -38.64 -46.34 -14.08
N THR A 9 -39.86 -45.80 -14.04
CA THR A 9 -40.07 -44.35 -14.02
C THR A 9 -40.79 -43.96 -12.74
N ILE A 10 -40.18 -43.07 -11.97
CA ILE A 10 -40.73 -42.47 -10.76
C ILE A 10 -41.13 -41.05 -11.14
N GLN A 11 -42.43 -40.76 -11.12
CA GLN A 11 -42.96 -39.48 -11.55
C GLN A 11 -42.81 -38.41 -10.46
N SER A 12 -42.90 -37.14 -10.85
CA SER A 12 -42.88 -36.02 -9.90
C SER A 12 -43.96 -36.17 -8.82
N GLY A 13 -43.57 -35.93 -7.56
CA GLY A 13 -44.43 -36.10 -6.39
C GLY A 13 -44.63 -37.55 -5.93
N ALA A 14 -44.06 -38.54 -6.61
CA ALA A 14 -44.06 -39.93 -6.16
C ALA A 14 -42.80 -40.24 -5.33
N GLU A 15 -42.95 -41.14 -4.35
CA GLU A 15 -41.83 -41.72 -3.61
C GLU A 15 -41.78 -43.24 -3.86
N VAL A 16 -40.57 -43.77 -4.12
CA VAL A 16 -40.28 -45.20 -4.09
C VAL A 16 -39.24 -45.45 -3.01
N SER A 17 -39.59 -46.29 -2.03
CA SER A 17 -38.71 -46.68 -0.94
C SER A 17 -38.51 -48.20 -0.91
N LEU A 18 -37.25 -48.64 -0.98
CA LEU A 18 -36.84 -50.04 -1.01
C LEU A 18 -35.94 -50.33 0.20
N SER A 19 -36.32 -51.29 1.04
CA SER A 19 -35.62 -51.56 2.31
C SER A 19 -34.25 -52.24 2.17
N ASP A 20 -33.93 -52.79 0.99
CA ASP A 20 -32.72 -53.62 0.80
C ASP A 20 -31.90 -53.20 -0.43
N GLN A 21 -32.42 -53.38 -1.63
CA GLN A 21 -31.67 -53.05 -2.85
C GLN A 21 -32.51 -52.83 -4.09
N LEU A 22 -32.03 -51.93 -4.95
CA LEU A 22 -32.47 -51.77 -6.33
C LEU A 22 -31.38 -52.28 -7.28
N ILE A 23 -31.59 -53.48 -7.82
CA ILE A 23 -30.69 -54.08 -8.82
C ILE A 23 -31.30 -53.87 -10.21
N CYS A 24 -30.53 -53.26 -11.10
CA CYS A 24 -30.76 -53.26 -12.55
C CYS A 24 -29.95 -54.39 -13.20
N ASN A 25 -30.42 -54.94 -14.33
CA ASN A 25 -29.71 -56.01 -15.06
C ASN A 25 -28.98 -55.44 -16.28
N THR A 26 -29.17 -55.90 -17.53
CA THR A 26 -28.44 -55.30 -18.67
C THR A 26 -29.33 -54.36 -19.46
N TYR A 27 -28.83 -53.17 -19.81
CA TYR A 27 -29.56 -52.14 -20.59
C TYR A 27 -30.85 -51.63 -19.93
N SER A 28 -30.93 -51.62 -18.61
CA SER A 28 -32.09 -51.12 -17.87
C SER A 28 -31.95 -49.61 -17.60
N THR A 29 -33.06 -48.93 -17.36
CA THR A 29 -33.05 -47.49 -17.08
C THR A 29 -33.94 -47.16 -15.88
N ILE A 30 -33.41 -46.40 -14.93
CA ILE A 30 -34.18 -45.75 -13.89
C ILE A 30 -34.32 -44.28 -14.29
N CYS A 31 -35.55 -43.80 -14.48
CA CYS A 31 -35.86 -42.38 -14.65
C CYS A 31 -36.54 -41.88 -13.37
N ASN A 32 -35.78 -41.24 -12.49
CA ASN A 32 -36.29 -40.70 -11.24
C ASN A 32 -36.60 -39.21 -11.36
N PHE A 33 -37.87 -38.83 -11.34
CA PHE A 33 -38.34 -37.44 -11.26
C PHE A 33 -39.02 -37.12 -9.92
N GLY A 34 -39.00 -38.07 -8.96
CA GLY A 34 -39.55 -37.93 -7.62
C GLY A 34 -38.50 -38.27 -6.56
N ASP A 35 -38.91 -38.97 -5.50
CA ASP A 35 -38.00 -39.38 -4.42
C ASP A 35 -37.72 -40.89 -4.51
N LEU A 36 -36.45 -41.27 -4.65
CA LEU A 36 -36.00 -42.66 -4.64
C LEU A 36 -35.16 -42.92 -3.40
N LYS A 37 -35.57 -43.88 -2.57
CA LYS A 37 -34.84 -44.31 -1.39
C LYS A 37 -34.52 -45.79 -1.48
N THR A 38 -33.27 -46.18 -1.29
CA THR A 38 -32.87 -47.60 -1.23
C THR A 38 -31.67 -47.77 -0.31
N LYS A 39 -31.48 -48.95 0.27
CA LYS A 39 -30.24 -49.22 1.01
C LYS A 39 -29.05 -49.41 0.08
N ASN A 40 -29.20 -50.24 -0.96
CA ASN A 40 -28.17 -50.43 -1.98
C ASN A 40 -28.73 -50.19 -3.40
N MET A 41 -27.88 -49.78 -4.32
CA MET A 41 -28.19 -49.76 -5.75
C MET A 41 -27.10 -50.48 -6.54
N LYS A 42 -27.49 -51.27 -7.53
CA LYS A 42 -26.56 -51.90 -8.47
C LYS A 42 -26.96 -51.59 -9.91
N LEU A 43 -26.02 -51.00 -10.65
CA LEU A 43 -26.11 -50.72 -12.08
C LEU A 43 -25.09 -51.61 -12.80
N ASN A 44 -25.57 -52.58 -13.56
CA ASN A 44 -24.69 -53.42 -14.37
C ASN A 44 -24.43 -52.77 -15.74
N THR A 45 -23.85 -53.54 -16.65
CA THR A 45 -23.43 -53.07 -17.97
C THR A 45 -24.53 -52.34 -18.74
N ASN A 46 -24.24 -51.09 -19.09
CA ASN A 46 -25.11 -50.18 -19.84
C ASN A 46 -26.44 -49.84 -19.15
N ASP A 47 -26.57 -50.11 -17.85
CA ASP A 47 -27.66 -49.55 -17.07
C ASP A 47 -27.49 -48.04 -16.92
N ILE A 48 -28.61 -47.32 -16.77
CA ILE A 48 -28.61 -45.86 -16.59
C ILE A 48 -29.47 -45.51 -15.38
N LEU A 49 -28.90 -44.79 -14.43
CA LEU A 49 -29.65 -43.98 -13.48
C LEU A 49 -29.75 -42.56 -14.04
N TYR A 50 -30.94 -42.16 -14.44
CA TYR A 50 -31.29 -40.76 -14.72
C TYR A 50 -31.99 -40.19 -13.48
N ASN A 51 -31.26 -39.43 -12.66
CA ASN A 51 -31.76 -38.84 -11.43
C ASN A 51 -32.12 -37.36 -11.63
N GLY A 52 -33.37 -37.05 -11.92
CA GLY A 52 -33.87 -35.68 -12.12
C GLY A 52 -34.48 -35.01 -10.89
N HIS A 53 -34.41 -35.64 -9.71
CA HIS A 53 -34.86 -35.03 -8.46
C HIS A 53 -34.00 -35.55 -7.30
N LYS A 54 -34.49 -36.44 -6.44
CA LYS A 54 -33.75 -36.86 -5.24
C LYS A 54 -33.62 -38.38 -5.18
N THR A 55 -32.39 -38.86 -5.02
CA THR A 55 -32.07 -40.27 -4.75
C THR A 55 -31.23 -40.37 -3.49
N ASP A 56 -31.75 -41.04 -2.46
CA ASP A 56 -31.05 -41.33 -1.20
C ASP A 56 -30.67 -42.82 -1.14
N ILE A 57 -29.39 -43.10 -0.95
CA ILE A 57 -28.84 -44.46 -0.85
C ILE A 57 -28.10 -44.62 0.48
N THR A 58 -28.69 -45.32 1.43
CA THR A 58 -28.16 -45.40 2.81
C THR A 58 -26.98 -46.38 2.97
N ASN A 59 -26.34 -46.79 1.88
CA ASN A 59 -25.15 -47.61 1.92
C ASN A 59 -24.29 -47.40 0.67
N SER A 60 -24.59 -48.08 -0.45
CA SER A 60 -23.73 -48.04 -1.62
C SER A 60 -24.44 -48.11 -2.96
N LEU A 61 -23.85 -47.44 -3.94
CA LEU A 61 -24.18 -47.54 -5.36
C LEU A 61 -23.01 -48.23 -6.07
N ASP A 62 -23.22 -49.45 -6.56
CA ASP A 62 -22.25 -50.20 -7.34
C ASP A 62 -22.60 -50.13 -8.83
N ALA A 63 -21.84 -49.32 -9.57
CA ALA A 63 -21.88 -49.21 -11.02
C ALA A 63 -20.61 -49.81 -11.69
N SER A 64 -19.79 -50.54 -10.93
CA SER A 64 -18.47 -51.04 -11.37
C SER A 64 -18.47 -52.05 -12.52
N GLN A 65 -19.66 -52.46 -13.00
CA GLN A 65 -19.81 -53.32 -14.18
C GLN A 65 -20.14 -52.53 -15.46
N GLY A 66 -19.93 -51.20 -15.45
CA GLY A 66 -20.20 -50.31 -16.57
C GLY A 66 -21.60 -49.69 -16.54
N GLY A 67 -22.12 -49.39 -15.35
CA GLY A 67 -23.35 -48.63 -15.17
C GLY A 67 -23.09 -47.13 -15.30
N ASN A 68 -24.09 -46.37 -15.74
CA ASN A 68 -23.98 -44.93 -15.96
C ASN A 68 -24.90 -44.16 -15.00
N ILE A 69 -24.42 -43.01 -14.53
CA ILE A 69 -25.12 -42.12 -13.61
C ILE A 69 -25.25 -40.75 -14.27
N HIS A 70 -26.47 -40.35 -14.58
CA HIS A 70 -26.78 -39.02 -15.09
C HIS A 70 -27.59 -38.28 -14.02
N ASN A 71 -26.93 -37.41 -13.27
CA ASN A 71 -27.51 -36.66 -12.18
C ASN A 71 -27.92 -35.25 -12.64
N PHE A 72 -29.21 -34.97 -12.47
CA PHE A 72 -29.90 -33.71 -12.72
C PHE A 72 -30.70 -33.28 -11.46
N GLY A 73 -30.21 -33.66 -10.28
CA GLY A 73 -30.82 -33.36 -8.99
C GLY A 73 -29.85 -33.60 -7.82
N LYS A 74 -30.32 -34.15 -6.70
CA LYS A 74 -29.48 -34.58 -5.56
C LYS A 74 -29.35 -36.12 -5.55
N LEU A 75 -28.12 -36.62 -5.61
CA LEU A 75 -27.77 -38.02 -5.37
C LEU A 75 -26.95 -38.11 -4.10
N ASP A 76 -27.53 -38.68 -3.06
CA ASP A 76 -26.96 -38.80 -1.72
C ASP A 76 -26.66 -40.28 -1.44
N VAL A 77 -25.39 -40.63 -1.21
CA VAL A 77 -24.95 -42.01 -0.98
C VAL A 77 -24.10 -42.09 0.29
N GLU A 78 -24.67 -42.61 1.38
CA GLU A 78 -24.04 -42.53 2.71
C GLU A 78 -22.63 -43.13 2.84
N ASN A 79 -22.25 -44.15 2.06
CA ASN A 79 -20.92 -44.75 2.14
C ASN A 79 -20.15 -44.72 0.82
N THR A 80 -20.56 -45.50 -0.20
CA THR A 80 -19.68 -45.71 -1.37
C THR A 80 -20.40 -45.65 -2.70
N ILE A 81 -19.88 -44.82 -3.60
CA ILE A 81 -20.13 -44.91 -5.04
C ILE A 81 -18.95 -45.63 -5.67
N LYS A 82 -19.22 -46.78 -6.28
CA LYS A 82 -18.21 -47.62 -6.90
C LYS A 82 -18.38 -47.68 -8.41
N LEU A 83 -17.34 -47.26 -9.12
CA LEU A 83 -17.29 -47.22 -10.58
C LEU A 83 -16.13 -48.07 -11.08
N ASN A 84 -16.18 -48.40 -12.37
CA ASN A 84 -15.05 -48.98 -13.09
C ASN A 84 -15.14 -48.60 -14.57
N THR A 85 -14.12 -48.82 -15.40
CA THR A 85 -14.31 -48.77 -16.86
C THR A 85 -15.43 -49.74 -17.31
N PRO A 86 -16.40 -49.34 -18.16
CA PRO A 86 -16.56 -48.07 -18.87
C PRO A 86 -17.63 -47.12 -18.27
N SER A 87 -17.83 -47.12 -16.95
CA SER A 87 -18.85 -46.32 -16.26
C SER A 87 -18.69 -44.82 -16.54
N ILE A 88 -19.80 -44.14 -16.77
CA ILE A 88 -19.87 -42.70 -17.02
C ILE A 88 -20.72 -42.04 -15.94
N VAL A 89 -20.20 -40.98 -15.36
CA VAL A 89 -20.94 -40.09 -14.46
C VAL A 89 -21.00 -38.69 -15.05
N TYR A 90 -22.21 -38.15 -15.10
CA TYR A 90 -22.47 -36.77 -15.47
C TYR A 90 -23.28 -36.11 -14.36
N ASN A 91 -22.74 -35.05 -13.76
CA ASN A 91 -23.44 -34.19 -12.82
C ASN A 91 -23.72 -32.85 -13.48
N ALA A 92 -25.00 -32.51 -13.63
CA ALA A 92 -25.46 -31.29 -14.29
C ALA A 92 -25.17 -30.03 -13.44
N PRO A 93 -25.23 -28.82 -14.03
CA PRO A 93 -25.19 -27.57 -13.26
C PRO A 93 -26.23 -27.55 -12.14
N GLU A 94 -25.91 -26.90 -11.03
CA GLU A 94 -26.78 -26.75 -9.84
C GLU A 94 -27.23 -28.07 -9.19
N CYS A 95 -26.59 -29.19 -9.53
CA CYS A 95 -26.89 -30.52 -9.01
C CYS A 95 -25.77 -31.03 -8.08
N LYS A 96 -26.12 -31.91 -7.14
CA LYS A 96 -25.18 -32.41 -6.12
C LYS A 96 -25.07 -33.92 -6.13
N ILE A 97 -23.85 -34.44 -6.06
CA ILE A 97 -23.54 -35.84 -5.76
C ILE A 97 -22.69 -35.88 -4.50
N GLU A 98 -23.11 -36.67 -3.52
CA GLU A 98 -22.48 -36.73 -2.20
C GLU A 98 -22.25 -38.20 -1.81
N ALA A 99 -21.03 -38.52 -1.32
CA ALA A 99 -20.72 -39.83 -0.76
C ALA A 99 -19.42 -39.83 0.06
N LYS A 100 -19.31 -40.61 1.12
CA LYS A 100 -18.02 -40.72 1.85
C LYS A 100 -16.87 -41.21 0.97
N THR A 101 -17.11 -42.18 0.10
CA THR A 101 -16.07 -42.75 -0.76
C THR A 101 -16.53 -42.85 -2.20
N TYR A 102 -15.73 -42.31 -3.11
CA TYR A 102 -15.95 -42.32 -4.54
C TYR A 102 -14.80 -43.07 -5.26
N GLU A 103 -15.03 -44.36 -5.55
CA GLU A 103 -14.07 -45.21 -6.26
C GLU A 103 -14.28 -45.06 -7.79
N ALA A 104 -13.51 -44.19 -8.43
CA ALA A 104 -13.62 -43.79 -9.83
C ALA A 104 -12.72 -44.60 -10.80
N ALA A 105 -12.25 -45.79 -10.41
CA ALA A 105 -11.28 -46.60 -11.18
C ALA A 105 -11.57 -46.65 -12.69
N GLY A 106 -10.76 -46.02 -13.55
CA GLY A 106 -10.96 -46.12 -15.01
C GLY A 106 -12.25 -45.52 -15.57
N SER A 107 -13.06 -44.84 -14.75
CA SER A 107 -14.34 -44.24 -15.13
C SER A 107 -14.18 -42.86 -15.75
N THR A 108 -15.23 -42.38 -16.43
CA THR A 108 -15.32 -41.00 -16.95
C THR A 108 -16.29 -40.21 -16.10
N ASN A 109 -15.81 -39.15 -15.46
CA ASN A 109 -16.57 -38.30 -14.55
C ASN A 109 -16.58 -36.88 -15.09
N VAL A 110 -17.78 -36.33 -15.28
CA VAL A 110 -18.00 -34.98 -15.78
C VAL A 110 -18.86 -34.24 -14.77
N ASN A 111 -18.31 -33.20 -14.18
CA ASN A 111 -18.98 -32.41 -13.16
C ASN A 111 -19.16 -30.96 -13.61
N PHE A 112 -20.41 -30.52 -13.72
CA PHE A 112 -20.80 -29.12 -13.90
C PHE A 112 -21.51 -28.55 -12.66
N GLY A 113 -21.79 -29.40 -11.66
CA GLY A 113 -22.41 -29.01 -10.39
C GLY A 113 -21.43 -29.22 -9.24
N GLU A 114 -21.93 -29.73 -8.13
CA GLU A 114 -21.16 -30.01 -6.93
C GLU A 114 -21.01 -31.52 -6.70
N MET A 115 -19.78 -31.94 -6.41
CA MET A 115 -19.46 -33.28 -5.94
C MET A 115 -18.77 -33.16 -4.58
N GLU A 116 -19.15 -33.95 -3.60
CA GLU A 116 -18.60 -33.87 -2.24
C GLU A 116 -18.31 -35.27 -1.68
N PHE A 117 -17.03 -35.52 -1.33
CA PHE A 117 -16.58 -36.81 -0.82
C PHE A 117 -15.48 -36.73 0.23
N ASP A 118 -15.55 -37.50 1.32
CA ASP A 118 -14.40 -37.65 2.23
C ASP A 118 -13.19 -38.22 1.48
N THR A 119 -13.42 -39.18 0.58
CA THR A 119 -12.36 -39.81 -0.21
C THR A 119 -12.74 -39.98 -1.67
N TYR A 120 -11.92 -39.43 -2.57
CA TYR A 120 -11.95 -39.70 -4.00
C TYR A 120 -10.74 -40.55 -4.42
N ASP A 121 -10.95 -41.66 -5.12
CA ASP A 121 -9.86 -42.49 -5.66
C ASP A 121 -10.15 -42.95 -7.10
N SER A 122 -9.36 -42.47 -8.08
CA SER A 122 -9.49 -42.88 -9.48
C SER A 122 -8.80 -44.20 -9.82
N GLY A 123 -8.20 -44.87 -8.85
CA GLY A 123 -7.36 -46.05 -9.01
C GLY A 123 -6.05 -45.78 -9.75
N GLY A 124 -5.08 -46.69 -9.59
CA GLY A 124 -3.76 -46.58 -10.24
C GLY A 124 -3.77 -46.71 -11.76
N ALA A 125 -4.82 -47.31 -12.34
CA ALA A 125 -5.04 -47.32 -13.80
C ALA A 125 -5.47 -45.93 -14.33
N GLY A 126 -5.82 -45.01 -13.43
CA GLY A 126 -6.32 -43.68 -13.73
C GLY A 126 -7.77 -43.68 -14.19
N GLY A 127 -8.37 -42.49 -14.27
CA GLY A 127 -9.68 -42.24 -14.87
C GLY A 127 -9.65 -40.92 -15.65
N SER A 128 -10.82 -40.44 -16.06
CA SER A 128 -10.98 -39.08 -16.56
C SER A 128 -11.91 -38.30 -15.64
N LEU A 129 -11.41 -37.21 -15.07
CA LEU A 129 -12.19 -36.24 -14.32
C LEU A 129 -12.19 -34.91 -15.08
N TYR A 130 -13.37 -34.46 -15.48
CA TYR A 130 -13.60 -33.11 -15.96
C TYR A 130 -14.45 -32.37 -14.92
N ASN A 131 -13.90 -31.31 -14.32
CA ASN A 131 -14.56 -30.52 -13.29
C ASN A 131 -14.67 -29.06 -13.72
N ASN A 132 -15.89 -28.57 -13.93
CA ASN A 132 -16.18 -27.20 -14.34
C ASN A 132 -16.79 -26.35 -13.21
N CYS A 133 -16.94 -26.95 -12.02
CA CYS A 133 -17.57 -26.32 -10.87
C CYS A 133 -16.88 -26.84 -9.60
N MET A 134 -17.61 -27.38 -8.62
CA MET A 134 -17.02 -27.75 -7.31
C MET A 134 -16.82 -29.26 -7.16
N LEU A 135 -15.62 -29.67 -6.77
CA LEU A 135 -15.34 -31.00 -6.21
C LEU A 135 -14.74 -30.82 -4.82
N PHE A 136 -15.54 -31.02 -3.79
CA PHE A 136 -15.13 -30.96 -2.40
C PHE A 136 -14.62 -32.31 -1.92
N VAL A 137 -13.42 -32.33 -1.34
CA VAL A 137 -12.77 -33.56 -0.85
C VAL A 137 -11.96 -33.32 0.41
N GLU A 138 -11.90 -34.31 1.30
CA GLU A 138 -10.91 -34.34 2.39
C GLU A 138 -9.61 -35.02 1.90
N HIS A 139 -9.74 -36.16 1.21
CA HIS A 139 -8.62 -36.90 0.63
C HIS A 139 -8.85 -37.27 -0.84
N MET A 140 -7.86 -37.03 -1.70
CA MET A 140 -7.93 -37.38 -3.13
C MET A 140 -6.73 -38.18 -3.59
N LYS A 141 -6.98 -39.25 -4.36
CA LYS A 141 -6.00 -39.99 -5.14
C LYS A 141 -6.42 -40.00 -6.62
N ALA A 142 -5.65 -39.31 -7.46
CA ALA A 142 -6.04 -39.09 -8.85
C ALA A 142 -4.95 -39.46 -9.85
N GLY A 143 -5.33 -40.20 -10.88
CA GLY A 143 -4.49 -40.66 -11.99
C GLY A 143 -5.21 -40.50 -13.32
N GLY A 144 -4.49 -40.75 -14.42
CA GLY A 144 -5.06 -40.54 -15.75
C GLY A 144 -5.16 -39.05 -16.07
N ILE A 145 -6.36 -38.54 -16.34
CA ILE A 145 -6.61 -37.14 -16.73
C ILE A 145 -7.48 -36.46 -15.68
N VAL A 146 -7.00 -35.33 -15.16
CA VAL A 146 -7.76 -34.40 -14.33
C VAL A 146 -7.77 -33.06 -15.06
N TYR A 147 -8.95 -32.58 -15.43
CA TYR A 147 -9.12 -31.35 -16.19
C TYR A 147 -10.11 -30.44 -15.46
N LEU A 148 -9.64 -29.29 -15.03
CA LEU A 148 -10.47 -28.25 -14.44
C LEU A 148 -10.59 -27.09 -15.42
N ASP A 149 -11.80 -26.54 -15.58
CA ASP A 149 -12.07 -25.34 -16.36
C ASP A 149 -13.02 -24.46 -15.56
N HIS A 150 -12.52 -23.35 -14.99
CA HIS A 150 -13.19 -22.62 -13.90
C HIS A 150 -13.59 -23.53 -12.71
N GLY A 151 -12.93 -24.68 -12.57
CA GLY A 151 -13.24 -25.68 -11.56
C GLY A 151 -12.38 -25.51 -10.32
N VAL A 152 -12.91 -25.93 -9.18
CA VAL A 152 -12.19 -25.93 -7.90
C VAL A 152 -12.22 -27.33 -7.28
N ILE A 153 -11.06 -27.78 -6.80
CA ILE A 153 -10.92 -28.90 -5.86
C ILE A 153 -10.39 -28.35 -4.53
N ALA A 154 -11.14 -28.53 -3.47
CA ALA A 154 -10.84 -28.01 -2.13
C ALA A 154 -11.64 -28.79 -1.07
N GLU A 155 -11.62 -28.40 0.20
CA GLU A 155 -12.56 -28.89 1.20
C GLU A 155 -13.71 -27.88 1.40
N GLU A 156 -14.91 -28.37 1.70
CA GLU A 156 -16.03 -27.53 2.09
C GLU A 156 -16.07 -27.39 3.62
N LYS A 157 -16.19 -26.16 4.12
CA LYS A 157 -16.50 -25.91 5.53
C LYS A 157 -18.01 -25.92 5.73
N GLU A 158 -18.49 -26.78 6.63
CA GLU A 158 -19.92 -26.83 6.98
C GLU A 158 -20.40 -25.62 7.83
N ASP A 159 -19.49 -24.84 8.45
CA ASP A 159 -19.83 -23.97 9.60
C ASP A 159 -19.46 -22.47 9.51
N ASP A 160 -18.97 -21.92 8.39
CA ASP A 160 -18.76 -20.46 8.26
C ASP A 160 -19.84 -19.80 7.38
N GLU A 161 -20.92 -19.32 7.99
CA GLU A 161 -21.83 -18.36 7.36
C GLU A 161 -21.16 -17.00 7.05
N GLU A 162 -19.94 -16.75 7.57
CA GLU A 162 -19.25 -15.46 7.47
C GLU A 162 -18.03 -15.45 6.50
N ASN A 163 -17.49 -16.60 6.07
CA ASN A 163 -16.33 -16.64 5.18
C ASN A 163 -16.66 -17.31 3.83
N GLU A 164 -16.72 -16.49 2.77
CA GLU A 164 -16.85 -16.91 1.37
C GLU A 164 -15.60 -17.64 0.83
N LEU A 165 -14.75 -18.22 1.69
CA LEU A 165 -13.45 -18.81 1.34
C LEU A 165 -13.52 -20.35 1.24
N PHE A 166 -12.56 -20.94 0.52
CA PHE A 166 -12.38 -22.39 0.47
C PHE A 166 -11.53 -22.88 1.65
N GLU A 167 -11.83 -24.05 2.21
CA GLU A 167 -10.91 -24.74 3.13
C GLU A 167 -9.97 -25.65 2.34
N GLU A 168 -8.84 -26.01 2.93
CA GLU A 168 -7.89 -26.92 2.30
C GLU A 168 -8.20 -28.40 2.58
N ALA A 169 -8.26 -29.21 1.52
CA ALA A 169 -8.25 -30.66 1.66
C ALA A 169 -7.01 -31.13 2.43
N ASP A 170 -7.08 -32.25 3.15
CA ASP A 170 -5.94 -32.77 3.90
C ASP A 170 -4.80 -33.20 2.97
N ASP A 171 -5.09 -34.10 2.02
CA ASP A 171 -4.09 -34.63 1.11
C ASP A 171 -4.66 -34.83 -0.30
N ILE A 172 -3.98 -34.27 -1.30
CA ILE A 172 -4.24 -34.55 -2.73
C ILE A 172 -3.00 -35.23 -3.32
N GLU A 173 -3.13 -36.52 -3.62
CA GLU A 173 -2.09 -37.37 -4.17
C GLU A 173 -2.37 -37.69 -5.65
N PHE A 174 -1.38 -37.42 -6.50
CA PHE A 174 -1.44 -37.81 -7.90
C PHE A 174 -0.68 -39.11 -8.14
N TYR A 175 -1.32 -40.07 -8.81
CA TYR A 175 -0.70 -41.32 -9.27
C TYR A 175 0.36 -41.05 -10.36
N ASP A 176 1.15 -42.09 -10.66
CA ASP A 176 2.16 -42.02 -11.70
C ASP A 176 1.55 -41.62 -13.06
N ASN A 177 2.23 -40.70 -13.75
CA ASN A 177 1.86 -40.17 -15.06
C ASN A 177 0.49 -39.48 -15.13
N ALA A 178 -0.06 -39.04 -13.98
CA ALA A 178 -1.25 -38.21 -13.97
C ALA A 178 -1.02 -36.92 -14.78
N LYS A 179 -2.04 -36.53 -15.54
CA LYS A 179 -2.07 -35.30 -16.32
C LYS A 179 -3.15 -34.38 -15.77
N VAL A 180 -2.71 -33.29 -15.17
CA VAL A 180 -3.57 -32.29 -14.56
C VAL A 180 -3.53 -31.03 -15.43
N THR A 181 -4.69 -30.56 -15.84
CA THR A 181 -4.83 -29.25 -16.50
C THR A 181 -5.76 -28.39 -15.65
N LEU A 182 -5.28 -27.20 -15.31
CA LEU A 182 -6.03 -26.16 -14.61
C LEU A 182 -6.24 -25.01 -15.60
N ALA A 183 -7.42 -24.96 -16.23
CA ALA A 183 -7.74 -23.96 -17.22
C ALA A 183 -8.57 -22.81 -16.64
N ASN A 184 -8.35 -21.59 -17.15
CA ASN A 184 -9.20 -20.42 -16.91
C ASN A 184 -9.48 -20.15 -15.42
N GLY A 185 -8.41 -19.90 -14.64
CA GLY A 185 -8.57 -19.54 -13.23
C GLY A 185 -9.09 -20.70 -12.37
N SER A 186 -8.68 -21.93 -12.66
CA SER A 186 -9.02 -23.10 -11.85
C SER A 186 -8.11 -23.25 -10.63
N MET A 187 -8.59 -23.95 -9.60
CA MET A 187 -7.82 -24.17 -8.38
C MET A 187 -7.83 -25.60 -7.86
N ILE A 188 -6.70 -26.01 -7.29
CA ILE A 188 -6.60 -27.14 -6.37
C ILE A 188 -5.99 -26.62 -5.06
N LYS A 189 -6.68 -26.80 -3.93
CA LYS A 189 -6.26 -26.35 -2.59
C LYS A 189 -6.20 -27.52 -1.60
N ALA A 190 -5.05 -27.72 -0.96
CA ALA A 190 -4.84 -28.77 0.04
C ALA A 190 -3.71 -28.42 1.04
N LYS A 191 -3.62 -29.11 2.20
CA LYS A 191 -2.47 -29.03 3.10
C LYS A 191 -1.24 -29.60 2.40
N ASN A 192 -1.37 -30.83 1.91
CA ASN A 192 -0.32 -31.51 1.16
C ASN A 192 -0.76 -31.86 -0.26
N ILE A 193 0.09 -31.51 -1.23
CA ILE A 193 -0.04 -31.97 -2.61
C ILE A 193 1.10 -32.93 -2.90
N ILE A 194 0.78 -34.19 -3.19
CA ILE A 194 1.76 -35.27 -3.35
C ILE A 194 1.88 -35.62 -4.83
N ALA A 195 3.07 -35.39 -5.39
CA ALA A 195 3.40 -35.65 -6.78
C ALA A 195 4.24 -36.92 -6.93
N LYS A 196 3.73 -37.90 -7.69
CA LYS A 196 4.46 -39.12 -8.09
C LYS A 196 5.09 -39.00 -9.47
N SER A 197 5.69 -40.09 -9.95
CA SER A 197 6.57 -40.08 -11.12
C SER A 197 5.82 -39.64 -12.36
N GLY A 198 6.39 -38.72 -13.13
CA GLY A 198 5.80 -38.31 -14.42
C GLY A 198 4.53 -37.46 -14.31
N LEU A 199 4.16 -36.94 -13.13
CA LEU A 199 3.06 -35.96 -13.00
C LEU A 199 3.33 -34.76 -13.90
N SER A 200 2.32 -34.34 -14.67
CA SER A 200 2.33 -33.08 -15.40
C SER A 200 1.16 -32.22 -14.96
N VAL A 201 1.43 -31.00 -14.49
CA VAL A 201 0.42 -29.99 -14.15
C VAL A 201 0.58 -28.79 -15.08
N ASN A 202 -0.48 -28.44 -15.80
CA ASN A 202 -0.47 -27.35 -16.78
C ASN A 202 -1.52 -26.30 -16.43
N GLY A 203 -1.09 -25.04 -16.29
CA GLY A 203 -1.99 -23.88 -16.27
C GLY A 203 -2.31 -23.43 -17.69
N GLU A 204 -3.58 -23.50 -18.09
CA GLU A 204 -4.03 -23.15 -19.44
C GLU A 204 -5.07 -22.02 -19.43
N GLY A 205 -5.30 -21.41 -20.59
CA GLY A 205 -6.29 -20.34 -20.73
C GLY A 205 -5.75 -18.94 -20.47
N ASN A 206 -6.66 -18.00 -20.24
CA ASN A 206 -6.32 -16.58 -20.13
C ASN A 206 -5.97 -16.13 -18.72
N GLU A 207 -6.56 -16.76 -17.70
CA GLU A 207 -6.40 -16.44 -16.29
C GLU A 207 -5.41 -17.39 -15.63
N THR A 208 -4.66 -16.89 -14.65
CA THR A 208 -3.70 -17.69 -13.89
C THR A 208 -4.44 -18.68 -12.99
N SER A 209 -4.14 -19.96 -13.13
CA SER A 209 -4.65 -21.01 -12.24
C SER A 209 -3.78 -21.17 -11.00
N LEU A 210 -4.35 -21.73 -9.93
CA LEU A 210 -3.71 -21.83 -8.62
C LEU A 210 -3.59 -23.28 -8.13
N LEU A 211 -2.37 -23.71 -7.83
CA LEU A 211 -2.08 -24.95 -7.10
C LEU A 211 -1.63 -24.57 -5.68
N LYS A 212 -2.59 -24.46 -4.76
CA LYS A 212 -2.36 -23.95 -3.39
C LYS A 212 -2.11 -25.09 -2.41
N ALA A 213 -0.85 -25.31 -2.05
CA ALA A 213 -0.52 -26.12 -0.87
C ALA A 213 -0.30 -25.20 0.34
N THR A 214 -0.97 -25.45 1.46
CA THR A 214 -0.78 -24.66 2.69
C THR A 214 0.40 -25.14 3.53
N GLU A 215 0.78 -26.42 3.45
CA GLU A 215 2.02 -26.94 4.05
C GLU A 215 3.12 -27.18 3.01
N LYS A 216 2.90 -28.12 2.08
CA LYS A 216 3.94 -28.52 1.12
C LYS A 216 3.41 -29.15 -0.17
N VAL A 217 4.20 -28.98 -1.22
CA VAL A 217 4.13 -29.79 -2.44
C VAL A 217 5.23 -30.85 -2.35
N GLN A 218 4.86 -32.09 -2.04
CA GLN A 218 5.78 -33.21 -1.85
C GLN A 218 6.00 -33.97 -3.15
N ILE A 219 7.20 -33.86 -3.71
CA ILE A 219 7.62 -34.55 -4.93
C ILE A 219 8.36 -35.82 -4.53
N GLN A 220 7.71 -36.97 -4.71
CA GLN A 220 8.22 -38.26 -4.27
C GLN A 220 9.12 -38.95 -5.30
N ASN A 221 8.98 -38.63 -6.58
CA ASN A 221 9.70 -39.30 -7.66
C ASN A 221 10.01 -38.35 -8.84
N TRP A 222 10.76 -38.85 -9.83
CA TRP A 222 11.29 -38.06 -10.96
C TRP A 222 10.23 -37.65 -12.00
N ASP A 223 10.65 -36.78 -12.91
CA ASP A 223 9.90 -36.35 -14.11
C ASP A 223 8.60 -35.57 -13.82
N VAL A 224 8.52 -34.88 -12.68
CA VAL A 224 7.40 -33.97 -12.39
C VAL A 224 7.54 -32.68 -13.19
N ARG A 225 6.46 -32.21 -13.82
CA ARG A 225 6.49 -31.01 -14.67
C ARG A 225 5.35 -30.06 -14.33
N PHE A 226 5.69 -28.80 -14.15
CA PHE A 226 4.76 -27.69 -14.02
C PHE A 226 4.91 -26.77 -15.23
N ASN A 227 3.83 -26.44 -15.92
CA ASN A 227 3.88 -25.60 -17.13
C ASN A 227 2.74 -24.58 -17.19
N GLY A 228 2.90 -23.59 -18.06
CA GLY A 228 1.86 -22.60 -18.38
C GLY A 228 1.61 -21.58 -17.26
N ARG A 229 0.46 -20.91 -17.32
CA ARG A 229 0.06 -19.84 -16.40
C ARG A 229 -0.43 -20.43 -15.09
N LEU A 230 0.52 -20.82 -14.26
CA LEU A 230 0.27 -21.54 -13.01
C LEU A 230 1.01 -20.87 -11.86
N CYS A 231 0.27 -20.48 -10.83
CA CYS A 231 0.84 -20.07 -9.55
C CYS A 231 0.80 -21.26 -8.60
N ILE A 232 1.94 -21.54 -7.95
CA ILE A 232 2.10 -22.62 -6.98
C ILE A 232 2.47 -22.00 -5.64
N THR A 233 1.81 -22.44 -4.57
CA THR A 233 2.17 -22.06 -3.19
C THR A 233 2.61 -23.27 -2.38
N GLY A 234 3.11 -23.00 -1.19
CA GLY A 234 3.58 -24.03 -0.26
C GLY A 234 5.02 -24.44 -0.53
N LYS A 235 5.63 -25.07 0.46
CA LYS A 235 7.03 -25.46 0.39
C LYS A 235 7.23 -26.66 -0.53
N ILE A 236 8.06 -26.52 -1.57
CA ILE A 236 8.48 -27.65 -2.39
C ILE A 236 9.38 -28.58 -1.54
N SER A 237 8.96 -29.84 -1.39
CA SER A 237 9.69 -30.87 -0.65
C SER A 237 10.09 -32.00 -1.61
N CYS A 238 11.38 -32.07 -1.94
CA CYS A 238 11.97 -33.09 -2.82
C CYS A 238 13.36 -33.51 -2.32
N SER A 239 13.80 -34.71 -2.67
CA SER A 239 15.15 -35.20 -2.29
C SER A 239 16.24 -34.70 -3.23
N ASN A 240 15.88 -34.27 -4.44
CA ASN A 240 16.76 -33.66 -5.42
C ASN A 240 15.98 -32.58 -6.22
N PRO A 241 16.51 -31.36 -6.40
CA PRO A 241 15.84 -30.31 -7.17
C PRO A 241 15.55 -30.67 -8.63
N ASP A 242 16.32 -31.58 -9.24
CA ASP A 242 16.12 -32.02 -10.63
C ASP A 242 14.92 -32.97 -10.81
N MET A 243 14.24 -33.34 -9.72
CA MET A 243 13.04 -34.19 -9.77
C MET A 243 11.84 -33.49 -10.42
N TYR A 244 11.85 -32.15 -10.48
CA TYR A 244 10.83 -31.39 -11.17
C TYR A 244 11.41 -30.33 -12.11
N GLN A 245 10.59 -29.94 -13.07
CA GLN A 245 10.85 -28.83 -13.99
C GLN A 245 9.66 -27.89 -13.97
N ALA A 246 9.93 -26.59 -13.89
CA ALA A 246 8.93 -25.55 -14.00
C ALA A 246 9.17 -24.73 -15.27
N GLY A 247 8.12 -24.55 -16.08
CA GLY A 247 8.15 -23.69 -17.25
C GLY A 247 8.29 -22.21 -16.89
N SER A 248 8.60 -21.36 -17.88
CA SER A 248 8.90 -19.94 -17.67
C SER A 248 7.72 -19.09 -17.17
N GLU A 249 6.49 -19.55 -17.35
CA GLU A 249 5.26 -18.87 -16.89
C GLU A 249 4.78 -19.36 -15.51
N VAL A 250 5.46 -20.35 -14.92
CA VAL A 250 5.12 -20.87 -13.60
C VAL A 250 5.73 -19.97 -12.53
N THR A 251 4.93 -19.57 -11.54
CA THR A 251 5.39 -18.76 -10.40
C THR A 251 5.25 -19.52 -9.10
N PHE A 252 6.23 -19.38 -8.21
CA PHE A 252 6.16 -19.84 -6.83
C PHE A 252 5.99 -18.62 -5.92
N SER A 253 4.95 -18.59 -5.09
CA SER A 253 4.69 -17.48 -4.16
C SER A 253 4.20 -17.98 -2.81
N GLU A 254 4.71 -17.38 -1.73
CA GLU A 254 4.19 -17.58 -0.37
C GLU A 254 2.94 -16.72 -0.11
N SER A 255 2.71 -15.69 -0.93
CA SER A 255 1.54 -14.82 -0.86
C SER A 255 1.04 -14.57 -2.29
N PRO A 256 0.25 -15.50 -2.87
CA PRO A 256 -0.20 -15.38 -4.25
C PRO A 256 -1.16 -14.20 -4.41
N ASP A 257 -0.93 -13.35 -5.40
CA ASP A 257 -1.88 -12.33 -5.84
C ASP A 257 -2.78 -12.90 -6.96
N VAL A 258 -3.50 -13.98 -6.63
CA VAL A 258 -4.39 -14.70 -7.55
C VAL A 258 -5.75 -14.82 -6.89
N ILE A 259 -6.79 -14.37 -7.58
CA ILE A 259 -8.18 -14.52 -7.16
C ILE A 259 -8.79 -15.67 -7.96
N ILE A 260 -9.40 -16.62 -7.25
CA ILE A 260 -10.16 -17.72 -7.86
C ILE A 260 -11.60 -17.55 -7.42
N THR A 261 -12.57 -17.67 -8.33
CA THR A 261 -13.99 -17.65 -7.98
C THR A 261 -14.64 -18.95 -8.42
N GLY A 262 -15.15 -19.71 -7.46
CA GLY A 262 -15.91 -20.92 -7.74
C GLY A 262 -17.29 -20.60 -8.30
N CYS A 263 -17.86 -21.57 -9.03
CA CYS A 263 -19.22 -21.49 -9.59
C CYS A 263 -20.32 -21.27 -8.53
N ASN A 264 -20.07 -21.58 -7.25
CA ASN A 264 -21.01 -21.38 -6.15
C ASN A 264 -20.87 -20.00 -5.46
N GLY A 265 -20.02 -19.11 -6.00
CA GLY A 265 -19.80 -17.76 -5.48
C GLY A 265 -18.70 -17.65 -4.42
N LYS A 266 -18.22 -18.76 -3.84
CA LYS A 266 -17.04 -18.76 -2.96
C LYS A 266 -15.80 -18.32 -3.76
N ALA A 267 -14.88 -17.62 -3.12
CA ALA A 267 -13.65 -17.15 -3.75
C ALA A 267 -12.42 -17.45 -2.89
N GLU A 268 -11.31 -17.80 -3.53
CA GLU A 268 -9.99 -17.68 -2.92
C GLU A 268 -9.48 -16.27 -3.20
N VAL A 269 -9.21 -15.49 -2.15
CA VAL A 269 -8.57 -14.18 -2.24
C VAL A 269 -7.17 -14.25 -1.64
N PRO A 270 -6.26 -13.32 -1.99
CA PRO A 270 -4.95 -13.25 -1.37
C PRO A 270 -5.06 -13.19 0.16
N ASP A 271 -4.23 -13.97 0.87
CA ASP A 271 -4.25 -14.02 2.32
C ASP A 271 -4.05 -12.58 2.88
N PRO A 272 -4.85 -12.14 3.87
CA PRO A 272 -4.76 -10.78 4.40
C PRO A 272 -3.35 -10.53 4.97
N ALA A 273 -2.78 -9.38 4.63
CA ALA A 273 -1.48 -8.95 5.17
C ALA A 273 -1.52 -8.94 6.71
N PRO A 274 -0.41 -9.26 7.40
CA PRO A 274 -0.38 -9.24 8.86
C PRO A 274 -0.74 -7.86 9.42
N GLU A 275 -1.48 -7.85 10.54
CA GLU A 275 -1.89 -6.65 11.26
C GLU A 275 -0.70 -5.71 11.56
N PRO A 276 -0.82 -4.40 11.31
CA PRO A 276 0.27 -3.47 11.60
C PRO A 276 0.52 -3.34 13.10
N SER A 277 1.79 -3.29 13.50
CA SER A 277 2.21 -3.08 14.89
C SER A 277 1.97 -1.64 15.37
N ASP A 278 1.66 -1.46 16.66
CA ASP A 278 1.58 -0.14 17.29
C ASP A 278 2.84 0.73 17.05
N PRO A 279 2.68 2.03 16.73
CA PRO A 279 3.82 2.91 16.48
C PRO A 279 4.66 3.13 17.74
N VAL A 280 5.98 3.12 17.59
CA VAL A 280 6.92 3.46 18.65
C VAL A 280 6.98 4.98 18.82
N PHE A 281 6.71 5.47 20.03
CA PHE A 281 6.76 6.89 20.37
C PHE A 281 8.11 7.30 21.00
N PRO A 282 8.59 8.54 20.76
CA PRO A 282 7.93 9.57 19.94
C PRO A 282 8.01 9.27 18.44
N ILE A 283 6.96 9.61 17.69
CA ILE A 283 7.01 9.63 16.22
C ILE A 283 7.92 10.80 15.84
N ILE A 284 8.95 10.53 15.05
CA ILE A 284 9.89 11.54 14.55
C ILE A 284 9.47 11.89 13.13
N VAL A 285 9.06 13.15 12.94
CA VAL A 285 8.77 13.72 11.62
C VAL A 285 9.96 14.59 11.23
N ASP A 286 10.68 14.18 10.19
CA ASP A 286 11.82 14.94 9.64
C ASP A 286 11.42 15.58 8.30
N ASP A 287 11.42 16.90 8.25
CA ASP A 287 11.28 17.68 7.02
C ASP A 287 12.64 18.26 6.63
N ASN A 288 13.26 17.65 5.63
CA ASN A 288 14.53 18.06 5.04
C ASN A 288 14.35 18.88 3.75
N HIS A 289 13.14 19.40 3.48
CA HIS A 289 12.96 20.36 2.40
C HIS A 289 13.63 21.69 2.75
N ASN A 290 14.37 22.24 1.78
CA ASN A 290 15.00 23.54 1.93
C ASN A 290 13.99 24.67 1.67
N TYR A 291 13.97 25.66 2.56
CA TYR A 291 13.21 26.90 2.37
C TYR A 291 14.18 28.08 2.47
N THR A 292 14.27 28.87 1.40
CA THR A 292 15.16 30.04 1.37
C THR A 292 14.35 31.32 1.62
N TYR A 293 14.75 32.06 2.63
CA TYR A 293 14.24 33.38 2.98
C TYR A 293 15.18 34.45 2.43
N LEU A 294 14.61 35.42 1.75
CA LEU A 294 15.33 36.50 1.07
C LEU A 294 14.77 37.81 1.61
N PHE A 295 15.65 38.72 2.05
CA PHE A 295 15.25 40.01 2.58
C PHE A 295 15.97 41.15 1.88
N GLU A 296 15.30 42.30 1.90
CA GLU A 296 15.82 43.64 1.64
C GLU A 296 15.97 44.40 2.98
N ASP A 297 16.90 45.34 3.08
CA ASP A 297 17.26 46.02 4.33
C ASP A 297 16.75 47.48 4.43
N GLN A 298 16.15 48.01 3.35
CA GLN A 298 15.81 49.43 3.23
C GLN A 298 14.37 49.78 3.58
N TRP A 299 13.55 48.81 4.04
CA TRP A 299 12.17 49.08 4.43
C TRP A 299 12.06 50.31 5.37
N PRO A 300 11.14 51.27 5.11
CA PRO A 300 10.06 51.24 4.12
C PRO A 300 10.40 51.85 2.74
N LEU A 301 11.67 51.97 2.37
CA LEU A 301 12.14 52.36 1.03
C LEU A 301 12.49 51.12 0.20
N TYR A 302 12.47 51.24 -1.13
CA TYR A 302 12.72 50.10 -2.03
C TYR A 302 14.16 49.59 -2.08
N GLY A 303 15.17 50.46 -1.92
CA GLY A 303 16.56 50.06 -2.18
C GLY A 303 16.81 49.72 -3.65
N ASP A 304 17.74 48.82 -3.89
CA ASP A 304 18.15 48.29 -5.20
C ASP A 304 17.41 47.00 -5.61
N TYR A 305 16.71 46.35 -4.67
CA TYR A 305 15.72 45.31 -4.92
C TYR A 305 16.29 44.04 -5.58
N ASP A 306 17.49 43.63 -5.17
CA ASP A 306 18.18 42.44 -5.64
C ASP A 306 17.87 41.17 -4.80
N MET A 307 17.19 41.33 -3.66
CA MET A 307 16.73 40.30 -2.72
C MET A 307 17.85 39.46 -2.14
N ASN A 308 19.01 40.07 -1.88
CA ASN A 308 20.16 39.36 -1.31
C ASN A 308 20.75 40.00 -0.03
N ASP A 309 20.17 41.09 0.48
CA ASP A 309 20.67 41.80 1.67
C ASP A 309 20.88 40.84 2.85
N ILE A 310 19.92 39.93 3.06
CA ILE A 310 20.08 38.74 3.89
C ILE A 310 19.45 37.54 3.18
N VAL A 311 20.21 36.46 3.07
CA VAL A 311 19.71 35.17 2.55
C VAL A 311 19.88 34.09 3.62
N LEU A 312 18.76 33.54 4.07
CA LEU A 312 18.71 32.47 5.08
C LEU A 312 18.11 31.21 4.49
N GLU A 313 18.67 30.04 4.81
CA GLU A 313 18.14 28.74 4.37
C GLU A 313 17.78 27.89 5.59
N VAL A 314 16.50 27.50 5.69
CA VAL A 314 16.07 26.47 6.63
C VAL A 314 16.40 25.12 6.00
N LYS A 315 17.36 24.39 6.60
CA LYS A 315 17.87 23.11 6.07
C LYS A 315 17.24 21.87 6.66
N LYS A 316 16.84 21.95 7.93
CA LYS A 316 16.34 20.81 8.68
C LYS A 316 15.32 21.25 9.71
N ARG A 317 14.19 20.54 9.72
CA ARG A 317 13.12 20.71 10.69
C ARG A 317 12.71 19.33 11.20
N LYS A 318 12.95 19.04 12.47
CA LYS A 318 12.59 17.76 13.09
C LYS A 318 11.61 17.99 14.22
N ILE A 319 10.47 17.31 14.15
CA ILE A 319 9.40 17.37 15.16
C ILE A 319 9.29 16.00 15.82
N SER A 320 9.37 15.95 17.15
CA SER A 320 9.09 14.74 17.93
C SER A 320 7.68 14.83 18.53
N ILE A 321 6.85 13.81 18.28
CA ILE A 321 5.43 13.79 18.67
C ILE A 321 5.16 12.62 19.60
N ASP A 322 4.44 12.86 20.71
CA ASP A 322 4.05 11.81 21.65
C ASP A 322 2.78 11.03 21.22
N LYS A 323 2.37 10.07 22.06
CA LYS A 323 1.16 9.26 21.84
C LYS A 323 -0.16 10.03 21.85
N HIS A 324 -0.15 11.31 22.23
CA HIS A 324 -1.31 12.20 22.28
C HIS A 324 -1.28 13.23 21.14
N ASN A 325 -0.43 13.03 20.12
CA ASN A 325 -0.21 13.95 19.02
C ASN A 325 0.29 15.34 19.49
N LYS A 326 1.03 15.38 20.59
CA LYS A 326 1.62 16.60 21.14
C LYS A 326 3.12 16.67 20.84
N VAL A 327 3.59 17.85 20.45
CA VAL A 327 5.00 18.07 20.18
C VAL A 327 5.77 18.09 21.49
N THR A 328 6.78 17.22 21.60
CA THR A 328 7.70 17.20 22.76
C THR A 328 8.97 17.98 22.47
N GLU A 329 9.47 17.91 21.24
CA GLU A 329 10.72 18.53 20.81
C GLU A 329 10.63 19.05 19.37
N PHE A 330 11.27 20.19 19.11
CA PHE A 330 11.41 20.78 17.79
C PHE A 330 12.84 21.26 17.55
N ASP A 331 13.53 20.62 16.61
CA ASP A 331 14.86 21.04 16.15
C ASP A 331 14.76 21.83 14.86
N LEU A 332 15.40 23.00 14.80
CA LEU A 332 15.49 23.83 13.61
C LEU A 332 16.94 24.18 13.29
N SER A 333 17.29 24.08 12.01
CA SER A 333 18.60 24.48 11.48
C SER A 333 18.44 25.58 10.44
N VAL A 334 19.01 26.75 10.70
CA VAL A 334 18.94 27.93 9.81
C VAL A 334 20.34 28.37 9.44
N GLU A 335 20.66 28.37 8.16
CA GLU A 335 21.95 28.77 7.63
C GLU A 335 21.91 30.18 7.04
N LEU A 336 22.87 31.04 7.40
CA LEU A 336 23.08 32.32 6.75
C LEU A 336 23.96 32.13 5.50
N ARG A 337 23.34 32.30 4.33
CA ARG A 337 23.96 32.02 3.02
C ARG A 337 24.69 33.22 2.43
N ALA A 338 24.13 34.42 2.60
CA ALA A 338 24.68 35.66 2.06
C ALA A 338 24.26 36.88 2.89
N VAL A 339 25.08 37.93 2.79
CA VAL A 339 24.87 39.25 3.39
C VAL A 339 25.20 40.30 2.34
N GLY A 340 24.18 40.80 1.64
CA GLY A 340 24.26 41.91 0.68
C GLY A 340 24.11 43.30 1.32
N ALA A 341 23.89 43.37 2.63
CA ALA A 341 23.68 44.65 3.29
C ALA A 341 24.98 45.27 3.84
N GLN A 342 25.11 46.60 3.77
CA GLN A 342 26.16 47.31 4.50
C GLN A 342 25.81 47.52 5.99
N LYS A 343 24.52 47.45 6.35
CA LYS A 343 24.04 47.68 7.70
C LYS A 343 24.36 46.50 8.63
N THR A 344 24.46 46.77 9.92
CA THR A 344 24.41 45.70 10.93
C THR A 344 22.99 45.17 11.02
N ILE A 345 22.78 43.94 10.54
CA ILE A 345 21.48 43.28 10.55
C ILE A 345 21.50 42.12 11.52
N ALA A 346 20.46 42.04 12.35
CA ALA A 346 20.17 40.89 13.19
C ALA A 346 18.99 40.10 12.64
N ALA A 347 18.80 38.86 13.08
CA ALA A 347 17.63 38.07 12.72
C ALA A 347 17.09 37.26 13.90
N ALA A 348 15.80 36.97 13.85
CA ALA A 348 15.10 36.13 14.80
C ALA A 348 13.94 35.40 14.09
N ILE A 349 13.36 34.43 14.77
CA ILE A 349 12.17 33.72 14.35
C ILE A 349 11.08 33.89 15.40
N MET A 350 9.92 34.39 14.97
CA MET A 350 8.69 34.35 15.76
C MET A 350 7.89 33.10 15.36
N PHE A 351 7.41 32.35 16.35
CA PHE A 351 6.57 31.19 16.13
C PHE A 351 5.10 31.60 16.28
N ASP A 352 4.42 31.84 15.16
CA ASP A 352 3.13 32.54 15.17
C ASP A 352 1.99 31.80 15.89
N GLU A 353 2.12 30.50 16.09
CA GLU A 353 1.13 29.66 16.77
C GLU A 353 1.64 29.12 18.12
N ILE A 354 2.79 29.61 18.59
CA ILE A 354 3.38 29.22 19.88
C ILE A 354 3.38 30.42 20.82
N PRO A 355 2.44 30.49 21.78
CA PRO A 355 2.48 31.52 22.82
C PRO A 355 3.81 31.49 23.58
N ALA A 356 4.36 32.65 23.93
CA ALA A 356 5.61 32.72 24.70
C ALA A 356 5.53 31.92 26.01
N SER A 357 4.35 31.87 26.63
CA SER A 357 4.07 31.10 27.85
C SER A 357 4.07 29.58 27.67
N ALA A 358 3.96 29.08 26.43
CA ALA A 358 4.01 27.64 26.14
C ALA A 358 5.44 27.09 26.13
N VAL A 359 6.46 27.96 26.01
CA VAL A 359 7.87 27.58 26.10
C VAL A 359 8.26 27.51 27.57
N THR A 360 8.12 26.33 28.17
CA THR A 360 8.38 26.12 29.60
C THR A 360 9.82 25.69 29.89
N GLN A 361 10.53 25.21 28.89
CA GLN A 361 11.94 24.81 28.97
C GLN A 361 12.82 25.79 28.19
N ALA A 362 14.07 25.96 28.64
CA ALA A 362 14.99 26.87 27.97
C ALA A 362 15.36 26.36 26.57
N VAL A 363 15.29 27.25 25.57
CA VAL A 363 15.78 26.97 24.23
C VAL A 363 17.28 26.68 24.30
N THR A 364 17.68 25.53 23.75
CA THR A 364 19.09 25.12 23.72
C THR A 364 19.65 25.34 22.33
N TYR A 365 20.75 26.08 22.26
CA TYR A 365 21.53 26.23 21.04
C TYR A 365 22.66 25.20 21.00
N ALA A 366 22.99 24.69 19.81
CA ALA A 366 24.20 23.91 19.62
C ALA A 366 25.45 24.79 19.72
N ASP A 367 26.61 24.14 19.85
CA ASP A 367 27.94 24.77 19.75
C ASP A 367 28.19 25.95 20.71
N ASN A 368 27.48 25.98 21.84
CA ASN A 368 27.51 27.07 22.83
C ASN A 368 27.16 28.45 22.24
N TYR A 369 26.42 28.49 21.13
CA TYR A 369 25.96 29.73 20.52
C TYR A 369 24.95 30.45 21.43
N GLN A 370 25.14 31.76 21.68
CA GLN A 370 24.16 32.57 22.40
C GLN A 370 24.08 34.00 21.84
N PRO A 371 22.90 34.46 21.41
CA PRO A 371 22.70 35.85 21.02
C PRO A 371 22.69 36.76 22.25
N VAL A 372 23.40 37.89 22.17
CA VAL A 372 23.69 38.81 23.29
C VAL A 372 22.86 40.08 23.21
N SER A 373 22.41 40.49 22.02
CA SER A 373 21.76 41.79 21.81
C SER A 373 20.23 41.79 22.03
N PHE A 374 19.66 40.65 22.43
CA PHE A 374 18.24 40.47 22.72
C PHE A 374 18.03 40.42 24.23
N GLU A 375 16.95 41.03 24.73
CA GLU A 375 16.56 40.87 26.13
C GLU A 375 15.80 39.55 26.30
N LEU A 376 16.45 38.53 26.87
CA LEU A 376 15.91 37.17 26.97
C LEU A 376 15.33 36.84 28.34
N THR A 377 14.23 36.10 28.34
CA THR A 377 13.68 35.40 29.50
C THR A 377 14.67 34.34 30.02
N ASP A 378 14.37 33.71 31.17
CA ASP A 378 15.11 32.54 31.66
C ASP A 378 14.94 31.30 30.75
N LYS A 379 14.05 31.37 29.75
CA LYS A 379 13.83 30.32 28.75
C LYS A 379 14.55 30.59 27.42
N ASN A 380 15.41 31.61 27.36
CA ASN A 380 16.16 32.01 26.15
C ASN A 380 15.26 32.44 24.96
N ILE A 381 14.01 32.84 25.22
CA ILE A 381 13.16 33.54 24.25
C ILE A 381 13.09 35.03 24.59
N GLU A 382 12.85 35.89 23.60
CA GLU A 382 12.79 37.34 23.78
C GLU A 382 11.63 37.77 24.71
N LYS A 383 11.93 38.70 25.63
CA LYS A 383 10.96 39.26 26.58
C LYS A 383 9.97 40.20 25.88
N GLY A 384 8.78 40.32 26.47
CA GLY A 384 7.78 41.30 26.04
C GLY A 384 7.03 40.93 24.76
N GLN A 385 7.10 39.66 24.35
CA GLN A 385 6.41 39.12 23.18
C GLN A 385 5.19 38.29 23.61
N GLU A 386 4.14 38.30 22.78
CA GLU A 386 2.96 37.42 22.95
C GLU A 386 3.27 35.99 22.51
N TYR A 387 4.07 35.86 21.44
CA TYR A 387 4.49 34.60 20.85
C TYR A 387 5.98 34.35 21.11
N ALA A 388 6.39 33.09 21.07
CA ALA A 388 7.78 32.73 21.26
C ALA A 388 8.63 33.34 20.14
N VAL A 389 9.64 34.13 20.52
CA VAL A 389 10.63 34.69 19.60
C VAL A 389 12.00 34.15 19.99
N VAL A 390 12.62 33.39 19.10
CA VAL A 390 13.95 32.82 19.28
C VAL A 390 14.93 33.61 18.41
N PRO A 391 15.94 34.27 19.00
CA PRO A 391 16.92 34.97 18.20
C PRO A 391 17.83 34.02 17.41
N LEU A 392 18.16 34.41 16.18
CA LEU A 392 19.08 33.68 15.31
C LEU A 392 20.49 34.25 15.43
N PHE A 393 20.64 35.56 15.22
CA PHE A 393 21.92 36.25 15.36
C PHE A 393 21.79 37.74 15.60
N ASP A 394 22.82 38.32 16.24
CA ASP A 394 22.89 39.75 16.55
C ASP A 394 23.42 40.60 15.39
N ASN A 395 24.34 40.03 14.60
CA ASN A 395 25.00 40.70 13.49
C ASN A 395 25.40 39.67 12.43
N ALA A 396 24.79 39.77 11.26
CA ALA A 396 25.02 38.89 10.11
C ALA A 396 26.50 38.84 9.67
N HIS A 397 27.17 40.00 9.65
CA HIS A 397 28.59 40.08 9.28
C HIS A 397 29.49 39.38 10.31
N ALA A 398 29.20 39.59 11.60
CA ALA A 398 29.97 38.97 12.68
C ALA A 398 29.77 37.45 12.68
N LEU A 399 28.54 36.98 12.46
CA LEU A 399 28.26 35.55 12.30
C LEU A 399 29.09 35.00 11.13
N MET A 400 29.07 35.68 9.98
CA MET A 400 29.83 35.31 8.79
C MET A 400 31.35 35.54 8.91
N GLU A 401 31.86 35.92 10.09
CA GLU A 401 33.28 36.21 10.35
C GLU A 401 33.86 37.23 9.36
N ARG A 402 33.11 38.29 9.06
CA ARG A 402 33.51 39.38 8.16
C ARG A 402 33.33 40.76 8.82
N PRO A 403 34.12 41.76 8.40
CA PRO A 403 33.93 43.13 8.89
C PRO A 403 32.52 43.64 8.56
N THR A 404 31.92 44.40 9.48
CA THR A 404 30.64 45.08 9.23
C THR A 404 30.74 45.98 8.00
N GLY A 405 29.75 45.91 7.11
CA GLY A 405 29.73 46.65 5.84
C GLY A 405 30.27 45.88 4.64
N SER A 406 30.67 44.61 4.83
CA SER A 406 31.19 43.75 3.77
C SER A 406 30.08 42.99 3.08
N PHE A 407 30.02 43.06 1.75
CA PHE A 407 29.19 42.19 0.94
C PHE A 407 29.76 40.76 0.94
N VAL A 408 29.01 39.80 1.46
CA VAL A 408 29.41 38.39 1.61
C VAL A 408 28.52 37.52 0.75
N ASN A 409 29.13 36.80 -0.20
CA ASN A 409 28.45 35.90 -1.13
C ASN A 409 27.42 36.58 -2.05
N THR A 410 27.55 37.87 -2.36
CA THR A 410 26.66 38.58 -3.31
C THR A 410 27.44 39.19 -4.49
N ILE A 411 28.74 39.47 -4.33
CA ILE A 411 29.62 39.98 -5.39
C ILE A 411 30.48 38.86 -5.96
N SER A 412 30.41 38.64 -7.26
CA SER A 412 31.23 37.65 -7.98
C SER A 412 32.73 37.94 -7.85
N GLY A 413 33.55 36.95 -7.45
CA GLY A 413 35.00 37.09 -7.32
C GLY A 413 35.49 37.92 -6.13
N SER A 414 34.61 38.28 -5.20
CA SER A 414 34.96 39.03 -3.98
C SER A 414 35.73 38.17 -2.98
N ASP A 415 36.81 38.70 -2.40
CA ASP A 415 37.57 38.06 -1.31
C ASP A 415 36.74 37.85 -0.04
N ASN A 416 35.61 38.55 0.10
CA ASN A 416 34.70 38.37 1.22
C ASN A 416 33.86 37.09 1.10
N ASN A 417 33.75 36.51 -0.10
CA ASN A 417 32.96 35.30 -0.34
C ASN A 417 33.51 34.11 0.46
N GLN A 418 32.61 33.21 0.85
CA GLN A 418 32.96 32.02 1.60
C GLN A 418 32.13 30.80 1.20
N LYS A 419 32.82 29.66 1.13
CA LYS A 419 32.23 28.35 0.84
C LYS A 419 31.52 27.74 2.05
N ASN A 420 32.08 27.93 3.24
CA ASN A 420 31.50 27.44 4.49
C ASN A 420 30.68 28.57 5.10
N THR A 421 29.37 28.45 5.00
CA THR A 421 28.38 29.33 5.63
C THR A 421 28.08 28.87 7.05
N GLN A 422 27.53 29.77 7.87
CA GLN A 422 27.28 29.48 9.28
C GLN A 422 25.83 29.05 9.51
N THR A 423 25.65 27.96 10.26
CA THR A 423 24.33 27.41 10.59
C THR A 423 24.07 27.53 12.08
N ILE A 424 22.90 28.06 12.42
CA ILE A 424 22.39 28.12 13.78
C ILE A 424 21.44 26.96 13.97
N HIS A 425 21.71 26.17 15.00
CA HIS A 425 20.89 25.05 15.42
C HIS A 425 20.34 25.33 16.80
N PHE A 426 19.02 25.25 16.95
CA PHE A 426 18.39 25.32 18.26
C PHE A 426 17.26 24.30 18.39
N THR A 427 16.94 23.98 19.64
CA THR A 427 15.87 23.07 20.01
C THR A 427 14.89 23.75 20.96
N LEU A 428 13.59 23.72 20.63
CA LEU A 428 12.51 23.98 21.57
C LEU A 428 12.00 22.68 22.18
N ARG A 429 11.64 22.74 23.46
CA ARG A 429 11.02 21.63 24.19
C ARG A 429 9.78 22.12 24.90
N PHE A 430 8.75 21.28 24.91
CA PHE A 430 7.45 21.62 25.47
C PHE A 430 7.06 20.59 26.53
N ASP A 431 6.55 21.08 27.66
CA ASP A 431 5.90 20.20 28.64
C ASP A 431 4.52 19.78 28.12
N SER A 432 4.13 18.54 28.43
CA SER A 432 2.91 17.92 27.90
C SER A 432 1.62 18.69 28.20
N SER A 433 1.57 19.48 29.27
CA SER A 433 0.40 20.28 29.67
C SER A 433 0.13 21.49 28.76
N VAL A 434 1.14 21.96 28.03
CA VAL A 434 1.05 23.16 27.16
C VAL A 434 1.53 22.88 25.74
N ALA A 435 1.91 21.64 25.44
CA ALA A 435 2.47 21.24 24.17
C ALA A 435 1.51 21.53 22.99
N PRO A 436 2.00 22.18 21.93
CA PRO A 436 1.22 22.50 20.75
C PRO A 436 0.96 21.24 19.91
N SER A 437 0.04 21.35 18.94
CA SER A 437 0.00 20.38 17.83
C SER A 437 1.19 20.63 16.88
N SER A 438 1.55 19.62 16.09
CA SER A 438 2.63 19.73 15.09
C SER A 438 2.36 20.82 14.03
N ASP A 439 1.09 21.13 13.76
CA ASP A 439 0.69 22.15 12.78
C ASP A 439 1.16 23.56 13.16
N ALA A 440 1.32 23.83 14.47
CA ALA A 440 1.86 25.11 14.94
C ALA A 440 3.31 25.37 14.50
N LEU A 441 4.02 24.31 14.10
CA LEU A 441 5.42 24.33 13.63
C LEU A 441 5.55 24.11 12.13
N ASN A 442 4.44 24.25 11.38
CA ASN A 442 4.47 24.33 9.92
C ASN A 442 5.40 25.46 9.47
N ILE A 443 6.09 25.30 8.33
CA ILE A 443 6.98 26.33 7.77
C ILE A 443 6.27 27.69 7.62
N ASN A 444 4.98 27.69 7.30
CA ASN A 444 4.20 28.91 7.16
C ASN A 444 3.95 29.64 8.49
N ASN A 445 4.20 29.00 9.63
CA ASN A 445 4.10 29.61 10.96
C ASN A 445 5.48 30.02 11.52
N LEU A 446 6.56 29.78 10.75
CA LEU A 446 7.93 30.16 11.08
C LEU A 446 8.22 31.56 10.54
N ASN A 447 7.81 32.57 11.28
CA ASN A 447 7.96 33.96 10.91
C ASN A 447 9.39 34.45 11.17
N ILE A 448 10.30 34.13 10.24
CA ILE A 448 11.66 34.65 10.25
C ILE A 448 11.63 36.13 9.86
N PHE A 449 12.36 36.95 10.58
CA PHE A 449 12.47 38.38 10.32
C PHE A 449 13.87 38.92 10.63
N ILE A 450 14.18 40.05 10.02
CA ILE A 450 15.43 40.78 10.24
C ILE A 450 15.19 42.09 10.98
N ILE A 451 16.20 42.57 11.70
CA ILE A 451 16.20 43.85 12.43
C ILE A 451 17.32 44.72 11.87
N THR A 452 16.96 45.88 11.34
CA THR A 452 17.91 46.80 10.68
C THR A 452 18.25 48.03 11.53
N ASP A 453 17.48 48.28 12.59
CA ASP A 453 17.68 49.40 13.52
C ASP A 453 17.11 49.02 14.90
N ARG A 454 17.90 49.17 15.97
CA ARG A 454 17.57 48.79 17.36
C ARG A 454 17.21 49.98 18.25
N GLY A 455 16.72 51.08 17.68
CA GLY A 455 16.18 52.21 18.46
C GLY A 455 15.02 51.81 19.40
N SER A 456 14.51 52.78 20.17
CA SER A 456 13.45 52.55 21.20
C SER A 456 12.19 51.83 20.70
N LYS A 457 11.89 51.90 19.39
CA LYS A 457 11.09 50.92 18.65
C LYS A 457 11.94 50.44 17.48
N ARG A 458 12.21 49.14 17.39
CA ARG A 458 13.14 48.60 16.40
C ARG A 458 12.48 48.43 15.03
N LYS A 459 13.25 48.61 13.96
CA LYS A 459 12.79 48.34 12.59
C LYS A 459 12.95 46.87 12.30
N GLU A 460 11.82 46.20 12.15
CA GLU A 460 11.74 44.79 11.76
C GLU A 460 11.25 44.70 10.32
N ILE A 461 11.77 43.72 9.59
CA ILE A 461 11.33 43.40 8.23
C ILE A 461 11.00 41.91 8.23
N HIS A 462 9.74 41.60 7.97
CA HIS A 462 9.24 40.23 7.89
C HIS A 462 8.94 39.85 6.44
N VAL A 463 8.74 38.55 6.20
CA VAL A 463 8.18 38.08 4.94
C VAL A 463 6.80 38.71 4.72
N ALA A 464 6.48 39.09 3.47
CA ALA A 464 5.21 39.75 3.17
C ALA A 464 4.01 38.93 3.65
N GLY A 465 3.06 39.60 4.31
CA GLY A 465 1.88 38.98 4.92
C GLY A 465 2.07 38.51 6.37
N TYR A 466 3.31 38.33 6.84
CA TYR A 466 3.56 38.02 8.24
C TYR A 466 3.41 39.24 9.12
N ARG A 467 2.88 39.04 10.33
CA ARG A 467 2.67 40.13 11.28
C ARG A 467 4.00 40.58 11.92
N PRO A 468 4.10 41.87 12.30
CA PRO A 468 5.19 42.37 13.14
C PRO A 468 5.22 41.69 14.51
N THR A 469 6.37 41.71 15.19
CA THR A 469 6.40 41.40 16.63
C THR A 469 5.83 42.56 17.47
N LEU A 470 5.61 42.35 18.78
CA LEU A 470 5.14 43.43 19.66
C LEU A 470 6.14 44.57 19.81
N LEU A 471 7.43 44.32 19.56
CA LEU A 471 8.50 45.31 19.66
C LEU A 471 8.77 46.07 18.35
N ALA A 472 8.08 45.70 17.26
CA ALA A 472 8.22 46.33 15.96
C ALA A 472 7.77 47.79 15.99
N ASN A 473 8.47 48.65 15.25
CA ASN A 473 8.01 50.02 15.03
C ASN A 473 6.90 50.09 13.97
N THR A 474 5.66 49.85 14.41
CA THR A 474 4.47 49.92 13.55
C THR A 474 4.05 51.35 13.17
N GLU A 475 4.68 52.39 13.73
CA GLU A 475 4.43 53.79 13.33
C GLU A 475 4.93 54.11 11.92
N LEU A 476 5.83 53.28 11.38
CA LEU A 476 6.35 53.40 10.03
C LEU A 476 5.40 52.82 8.97
N PHE A 477 4.36 52.09 9.39
CA PHE A 477 3.42 51.43 8.48
C PHE A 477 2.63 52.47 7.65
N GLY A 478 2.56 52.24 6.34
CA GLY A 478 1.96 53.15 5.36
C GLY A 478 2.85 54.33 4.92
N GLY A 479 4.03 54.48 5.55
CA GLY A 479 5.02 55.50 5.22
C GLY A 479 5.86 55.16 4.00
N ASN A 480 6.41 56.18 3.32
CA ASN A 480 7.27 56.01 2.14
C ASN A 480 6.63 55.07 1.08
N ASN A 481 7.30 53.97 0.74
CA ASN A 481 6.80 52.99 -0.24
C ASN A 481 5.93 51.91 0.39
N ASP A 482 5.89 51.80 1.73
CA ASP A 482 5.13 50.79 2.46
C ASP A 482 3.62 51.04 2.37
N ALA A 483 2.86 49.94 2.23
CA ALA A 483 1.41 49.92 2.24
C ALA A 483 0.86 49.01 3.37
N SER A 484 1.66 48.81 4.43
CA SER A 484 1.25 48.03 5.58
C SER A 484 0.18 48.75 6.39
N SER A 485 -0.70 47.98 7.02
CA SER A 485 -1.77 48.47 7.87
C SER A 485 -2.14 47.41 8.91
N LEU A 486 -2.11 47.80 10.18
CA LEU A 486 -2.61 46.96 11.29
C LEU A 486 -4.09 46.62 11.11
N ASN A 487 -4.92 47.61 10.78
CA ASN A 487 -6.36 47.42 10.60
C ASN A 487 -6.68 46.54 9.38
N GLY A 488 -5.93 46.72 8.29
CA GLY A 488 -6.09 45.92 7.07
C GLY A 488 -5.44 44.54 7.13
N LYS A 489 -4.69 44.23 8.19
CA LYS A 489 -3.84 43.02 8.32
C LYS A 489 -2.97 42.77 7.09
N LYS A 490 -2.46 43.86 6.50
CA LYS A 490 -1.56 43.85 5.34
C LYS A 490 -0.20 44.28 5.84
N TYR A 491 0.84 43.47 5.65
CA TYR A 491 2.14 43.70 6.28
C TYR A 491 3.30 43.49 5.30
N TYR A 492 4.31 44.35 5.39
CA TYR A 492 5.59 44.29 4.69
C TYR A 492 5.46 44.15 3.17
N ILE A 493 4.50 44.89 2.62
CA ILE A 493 4.22 44.95 1.19
C ILE A 493 4.01 46.40 0.78
N SER A 494 4.55 46.76 -0.37
CA SER A 494 4.58 48.13 -0.85
C SER A 494 3.28 48.55 -1.53
N LYS A 495 3.20 49.84 -1.87
CA LYS A 495 2.11 50.42 -2.68
C LYS A 495 2.05 49.82 -4.09
N ASP A 496 3.15 49.27 -4.58
CA ASP A 496 3.28 48.59 -5.87
C ASP A 496 3.24 47.05 -5.74
N ASN A 497 2.82 46.54 -4.57
CA ASN A 497 2.78 45.12 -4.21
C ASN A 497 4.13 44.39 -4.16
N LEU A 498 5.23 45.13 -4.03
CA LEU A 498 6.56 44.56 -3.82
C LEU A 498 6.75 44.17 -2.35
N ALA A 499 7.43 43.05 -2.11
CA ALA A 499 7.74 42.56 -0.76
C ALA A 499 9.15 42.98 -0.36
N TRP A 500 9.42 43.15 0.93
CA TRP A 500 10.80 43.26 1.44
C TRP A 500 11.35 41.95 2.00
N GLY A 501 10.49 40.95 2.17
CA GLY A 501 10.87 39.60 2.54
C GLY A 501 10.04 38.59 1.78
N ILE A 502 10.67 37.57 1.22
CA ILE A 502 10.00 36.45 0.56
C ILE A 502 10.58 35.11 1.01
N MET A 503 9.77 34.06 0.95
CA MET A 503 10.19 32.68 1.19
C MET A 503 9.96 31.85 -0.07
N VAL A 504 10.98 31.10 -0.48
CA VAL A 504 10.96 30.23 -1.65
C VAL A 504 11.14 28.78 -1.18
N PRO A 505 10.26 27.82 -1.58
CA PRO A 505 10.30 26.43 -1.09
C PRO A 505 11.33 25.59 -1.85
N THR A 506 12.55 26.11 -2.00
CA THR A 506 13.69 25.38 -2.55
C THR A 506 15.00 26.03 -2.09
N GLN A 507 16.12 25.40 -2.44
CA GLN A 507 17.42 26.04 -2.39
C GLN A 507 17.51 27.08 -3.50
N PHE A 508 17.45 28.36 -3.15
CA PHE A 508 17.37 29.46 -4.11
C PHE A 508 18.74 30.01 -4.47
N LYS A 509 18.90 30.45 -5.74
CA LYS A 509 20.09 31.17 -6.19
C LYS A 509 19.81 32.67 -6.20
N TRP A 510 20.28 33.38 -5.19
CA TRP A 510 20.02 34.82 -5.10
C TRP A 510 20.76 35.61 -6.21
N PRO A 511 20.17 36.73 -6.69
CA PRO A 511 20.84 37.63 -7.62
C PRO A 511 22.17 38.16 -7.09
N LEU A 512 23.07 38.54 -8.00
CA LEU A 512 24.29 39.29 -7.66
C LEU A 512 23.93 40.67 -7.12
N GLU A 513 24.81 41.24 -6.29
CA GLU A 513 24.69 42.59 -5.73
C GLU A 513 24.26 43.63 -6.79
N TYR A 514 23.32 44.50 -6.46
CA TYR A 514 22.71 45.53 -7.33
C TYR A 514 21.91 44.99 -8.53
N THR A 515 21.80 43.67 -8.69
CA THR A 515 21.06 43.06 -9.79
C THR A 515 19.63 42.79 -9.36
N GLN A 516 18.75 43.76 -9.63
CA GLN A 516 17.29 43.63 -9.46
C GLN A 516 16.78 42.23 -9.79
N ILE A 517 16.01 41.63 -8.88
CA ILE A 517 15.53 40.25 -9.00
C ILE A 517 14.76 40.00 -10.30
N GLN A 518 14.02 40.99 -10.82
CA GLN A 518 13.30 40.87 -12.10
C GLN A 518 14.23 40.66 -13.30
N LYS A 519 15.48 41.10 -13.21
CA LYS A 519 16.49 40.93 -14.28
C LYS A 519 17.12 39.55 -14.25
N ALA A 520 17.24 38.96 -13.07
CA ALA A 520 17.75 37.60 -12.87
C ALA A 520 16.65 36.55 -13.10
N TYR A 521 15.40 36.85 -12.71
CA TYR A 521 14.24 35.98 -12.79
C TYR A 521 13.10 36.66 -13.56
N SER A 522 12.99 36.37 -14.85
CA SER A 522 12.09 37.05 -15.78
C SER A 522 10.60 36.91 -15.41
N GLN A 523 10.22 35.79 -14.79
CA GLN A 523 8.84 35.48 -14.40
C GLN A 523 8.43 36.09 -13.05
N PHE A 524 9.38 36.64 -12.28
CA PHE A 524 9.13 37.16 -10.93
C PHE A 524 8.11 38.32 -10.95
N ALA A 525 8.21 39.24 -11.91
CA ALA A 525 7.29 40.37 -12.01
C ALA A 525 5.82 39.92 -12.21
N GLY A 526 5.59 38.89 -13.02
CA GLY A 526 4.25 38.31 -13.22
C GLY A 526 3.73 37.60 -11.96
N TRP A 527 4.61 36.95 -11.20
CA TRP A 527 4.24 36.35 -9.91
C TRP A 527 3.82 37.43 -8.89
N VAL A 528 4.61 38.49 -8.74
CA VAL A 528 4.32 39.59 -7.79
C VAL A 528 3.02 40.33 -8.14
N THR A 529 2.86 40.72 -9.41
CA THR A 529 1.71 41.54 -9.84
C THR A 529 0.37 40.81 -9.73
N THR A 530 0.38 39.48 -9.72
CA THR A 530 -0.81 38.65 -9.55
C THR A 530 -1.03 38.19 -8.10
N GLY A 531 -0.20 38.65 -7.15
CA GLY A 531 -0.27 38.20 -5.76
C GLY A 531 0.03 36.71 -5.61
N GLY A 532 0.84 36.14 -6.51
CA GLY A 532 1.24 34.73 -6.49
C GLY A 532 0.27 33.75 -7.14
N ALA A 533 -0.78 34.22 -7.83
CA ALA A 533 -1.70 33.36 -8.56
C ALA A 533 -1.04 32.70 -9.79
N ASP A 534 -0.22 33.46 -10.52
CA ASP A 534 0.50 33.01 -11.71
C ASP A 534 1.99 32.84 -11.46
N ASN A 535 2.69 32.14 -12.38
CA ASN A 535 4.13 31.90 -12.30
C ASN A 535 4.58 31.29 -10.96
N LYS A 536 3.81 30.33 -10.43
CA LYS A 536 4.01 29.66 -9.12
C LYS A 536 5.36 28.93 -8.96
N LYS A 537 6.17 28.87 -10.01
CA LYS A 537 7.52 28.27 -10.02
C LYS A 537 8.53 29.22 -10.69
N TRP A 538 8.33 30.53 -10.57
CA TRP A 538 9.16 31.56 -11.22
C TRP A 538 10.66 31.40 -10.94
N TRP A 539 11.02 30.84 -9.78
CA TRP A 539 12.41 30.57 -9.37
C TRP A 539 13.12 29.49 -10.19
N ASN A 540 12.41 28.74 -11.05
CA ASN A 540 13.03 27.72 -11.90
C ASN A 540 13.69 28.29 -13.17
N ASP A 541 13.34 29.52 -13.57
CA ASP A 541 13.81 30.15 -14.80
C ASP A 541 14.62 31.42 -14.46
N PHE A 542 15.94 31.31 -14.58
CA PHE A 542 16.86 32.38 -14.22
C PHE A 542 18.08 32.48 -15.12
N ASP A 543 18.59 33.70 -15.23
CA ASP A 543 19.83 34.02 -15.92
C ASP A 543 21.03 33.66 -15.03
N ASN A 544 21.73 32.57 -15.39
CA ASN A 544 22.91 32.10 -14.66
C ASN A 544 24.03 33.15 -14.54
N THR A 545 24.07 34.17 -15.40
CA THR A 545 25.09 35.24 -15.35
C THR A 545 24.77 36.33 -14.33
N LYS A 546 23.55 36.31 -13.76
CA LYS A 546 23.03 37.33 -12.85
C LYS A 546 22.77 36.84 -11.44
N VAL A 547 23.03 35.56 -11.17
CA VAL A 547 22.86 34.94 -9.85
C VAL A 547 24.21 34.52 -9.29
N PHE A 548 24.33 34.52 -7.96
CA PHE A 548 25.55 34.09 -7.29
C PHE A 548 25.79 32.57 -7.47
N GLN A 549 27.05 32.19 -7.71
CA GLN A 549 27.45 30.79 -7.90
C GLN A 549 28.64 30.44 -7.01
N THR A 550 28.47 29.46 -6.12
CA THR A 550 29.49 29.03 -5.15
C THR A 550 30.71 28.32 -5.76
N ASN A 551 30.62 27.83 -7.00
CA ASN A 551 31.65 26.98 -7.63
C ASN A 551 32.32 27.61 -8.88
N LYS A 552 32.02 28.85 -9.24
CA LYS A 552 32.48 29.43 -10.52
C LYS A 552 33.06 30.84 -10.49
N ASN A 553 33.07 31.53 -9.34
CA ASN A 553 33.73 32.84 -9.19
C ASN A 553 34.30 32.95 -7.78
#